data_AF-A0A7S3RA90-F1
#
_entry.id   AF-A0A7S3RA90-F1
#
_cell.length_a   1.000
_cell.length_b   1.000
_cell.length_c   1.000
_cell.angle_alpha   90.00
_cell.angle_beta   90.00
_cell.angle_gamma   90.00
#
_symmetry.space_group_name_H-M   'P 1'
#
loop_
_entity.id
_entity.type
_entity.pdbx_description
1 polymer ?
#
loop_
_entity_poly.entity_id
_entity_poly.type
_entity_poly.pdbx_seq_one_letter_code
_entity_poly.pdbx_strand_id
1 'polypeptide(L)'
;WKIICSKLWKTETWMLCRLSSVACCPLNRVGANSLWHLQGGLHALSLKPGSKSPLDASKLIGSLSNLPSQQTWGTNLRNCCAHGARPRKMANSKYEYVKDFELDDTLLPNCWIVVRIDGKGFTRFSELHKFEKPNDKRALDLMDACAKEVLNEFPDVRIAFGESDEYSFVLHKSAKLYGRRSSKIVSILVSCFSANYVRQWSNFFGDQPLSSTPMFDGRAILYPDVKTLRDYLTWRQVDTHINNQYNTCFWALVQQAGLSNAEAQATLKGTDTGAKNELLFSRFGINYTHLPEQFKKGSVVIRRHQEFVAKQQEDGTAVIRTRRVPVVMYCDITKEQPFWSENSDLLA
;
A
#
# COMPACT_ATOMS: atom_id res chain seq x y z
N TRP A 1 6.19 -45.82 17.45
CA TRP A 1 5.23 -46.69 16.74
C TRP A 1 4.46 -45.83 15.76
N LYS A 2 4.27 -46.12 14.47
CA LYS A 2 4.94 -46.90 13.42
C LYS A 2 3.98 -46.77 12.21
N ILE A 3 4.46 -46.41 11.01
CA ILE A 3 3.74 -46.58 9.71
C ILE A 3 2.55 -45.58 9.54
N ILE A 4 2.35 -44.83 8.45
CA ILE A 4 2.79 -44.94 7.05
C ILE A 4 3.53 -43.67 6.57
N CYS A 5 4.69 -43.87 5.97
CA CYS A 5 5.26 -42.98 4.96
C CYS A 5 5.90 -43.87 3.87
N SER A 6 6.25 -43.31 2.71
CA SER A 6 6.76 -44.04 1.52
C SER A 6 5.75 -44.95 0.80
N LYS A 7 5.19 -44.43 -0.30
CA LYS A 7 5.18 -45.10 -1.63
C LYS A 7 4.67 -44.12 -2.69
N LEU A 8 5.56 -43.69 -3.58
CA LEU A 8 5.36 -43.32 -5.00
C LEU A 8 6.49 -42.39 -5.47
N TRP A 9 7.56 -42.99 -6.00
CA TRP A 9 8.59 -42.27 -6.76
C TRP A 9 9.01 -43.19 -7.93
N LYS A 10 9.25 -42.60 -9.12
CA LYS A 10 9.52 -43.24 -10.43
C LYS A 10 8.24 -43.81 -11.07
N THR A 11 7.77 -43.31 -12.23
CA THR A 11 8.47 -43.25 -13.53
C THR A 11 8.05 -42.03 -14.38
N GLU A 12 9.02 -41.46 -15.12
CA GLU A 12 9.02 -41.06 -16.56
C GLU A 12 7.78 -40.31 -17.15
N THR A 13 7.89 -39.35 -18.09
CA THR A 13 8.93 -39.10 -19.12
C THR A 13 9.01 -37.60 -19.50
N TRP A 14 10.03 -37.23 -20.25
CA TRP A 14 10.30 -35.87 -20.75
C TRP A 14 9.34 -35.42 -21.87
N MET A 15 8.91 -34.14 -21.84
CA MET A 15 8.62 -33.36 -23.06
C MET A 15 9.07 -31.90 -22.92
N LEU A 16 10.26 -31.60 -23.43
CA LEU A 16 10.73 -30.24 -23.68
C LEU A 16 10.23 -29.80 -25.06
N CYS A 17 9.19 -28.96 -25.12
CA CYS A 17 8.76 -28.37 -26.37
C CYS A 17 9.63 -27.14 -26.69
N ARG A 18 10.50 -27.28 -27.69
CA ARG A 18 11.26 -26.15 -28.26
C ARG A 18 10.31 -25.24 -29.02
N LEU A 19 10.37 -23.94 -28.78
CA LEU A 19 9.96 -22.95 -29.79
C LEU A 19 11.16 -22.11 -30.22
N SER A 20 11.27 -21.94 -31.52
CA SER A 20 12.51 -21.62 -32.23
C SER A 20 12.77 -20.13 -32.37
N SER A 21 13.97 -19.71 -31.98
CA SER A 21 14.53 -18.40 -32.34
C SER A 21 14.76 -18.35 -33.86
N VAL A 22 13.94 -17.59 -34.59
CA VAL A 22 14.21 -17.27 -35.99
C VAL A 22 15.21 -16.11 -36.04
N ALA A 23 16.47 -16.42 -36.34
CA ALA A 23 17.44 -15.42 -36.73
C ALA A 23 17.20 -15.01 -38.19
N CYS A 24 17.14 -13.69 -38.47
CA CYS A 24 16.99 -13.19 -39.84
C CYS A 24 17.91 -12.00 -40.10
N CYS A 25 18.98 -12.26 -40.85
CA CYS A 25 19.90 -11.34 -41.53
C CYS A 25 20.80 -12.21 -42.44
N PRO A 26 21.43 -11.70 -43.53
CA PRO A 26 21.79 -10.29 -43.77
C PRO A 26 21.54 -9.81 -45.23
N LEU A 27 22.24 -8.73 -45.65
CA LEU A 27 22.52 -8.25 -47.02
C LEU A 27 21.47 -7.30 -47.66
N ASN A 28 21.83 -6.19 -48.36
CA ASN A 28 23.11 -5.46 -48.51
C ASN A 28 22.88 -4.07 -49.19
N ARG A 29 23.91 -3.21 -49.22
CA ARG A 29 24.11 -2.00 -50.07
C ARG A 29 23.25 -0.75 -49.80
N VAL A 30 23.65 0.47 -50.16
CA VAL A 30 24.96 1.18 -50.32
C VAL A 30 24.58 2.68 -50.35
N GLY A 31 25.40 3.58 -49.80
CA GLY A 31 25.10 5.02 -49.86
C GLY A 31 26.17 5.89 -49.20
N ALA A 32 27.38 5.89 -49.75
CA ALA A 32 28.42 6.80 -49.29
C ALA A 32 28.25 8.19 -49.92
N ASN A 33 28.44 9.24 -49.13
CA ASN A 33 29.13 10.45 -49.59
C ASN A 33 29.80 11.14 -48.40
N SER A 34 31.06 11.52 -48.60
CA SER A 34 31.96 12.13 -47.64
C SER A 34 32.16 13.63 -47.95
N LEU A 35 32.52 14.41 -46.92
CA LEU A 35 33.35 15.63 -46.94
C LEU A 35 33.42 16.14 -45.48
N TRP A 36 34.48 15.84 -44.74
CA TRP A 36 35.70 16.65 -44.61
C TRP A 36 35.46 18.08 -44.09
N HIS A 37 35.82 18.32 -42.82
CA HIS A 37 36.84 19.33 -42.51
C HIS A 37 37.58 18.97 -41.21
N LEU A 38 38.87 19.30 -41.18
CA LEU A 38 39.84 18.79 -40.20
C LEU A 38 40.78 19.94 -39.81
N GLN A 39 40.86 20.26 -38.52
CA GLN A 39 41.90 21.06 -37.85
C GLN A 39 41.65 20.93 -36.33
N GLY A 40 42.61 20.67 -35.44
CA GLY A 40 44.06 20.51 -35.60
C GLY A 40 44.78 21.39 -34.58
N GLY A 41 45.41 20.79 -33.55
CA GLY A 41 46.12 21.56 -32.51
C GLY A 41 46.53 20.74 -31.29
N LEU A 42 47.76 20.22 -31.32
CA LEU A 42 48.45 19.54 -30.21
C LEU A 42 49.76 20.30 -29.95
N HIS A 43 50.15 20.54 -28.69
CA HIS A 43 51.50 20.91 -28.15
C HIS A 43 51.30 21.72 -26.84
N ALA A 44 52.26 21.84 -25.91
CA ALA A 44 53.27 20.93 -25.36
C ALA A 44 53.89 21.56 -24.08
N LEU A 45 54.48 20.71 -23.23
CA LEU A 45 55.28 20.96 -22.01
C LEU A 45 56.03 22.32 -21.82
N SER A 46 56.09 22.79 -20.57
CA SER A 46 57.28 23.50 -20.02
C SER A 46 57.38 23.38 -18.47
N LEU A 47 58.56 23.65 -17.89
CA LEU A 47 58.98 23.24 -16.53
C LEU A 47 59.64 24.37 -15.68
N LYS A 48 59.16 24.56 -14.42
CA LYS A 48 59.89 25.04 -13.19
C LYS A 48 60.59 26.44 -13.23
N PRO A 49 61.18 26.97 -12.12
CA PRO A 49 61.23 26.62 -10.68
C PRO A 49 60.54 27.69 -9.75
N GLY A 50 60.62 27.73 -8.40
CA GLY A 50 61.04 26.75 -7.37
C GLY A 50 62.01 27.29 -6.27
N SER A 51 61.57 27.52 -5.01
CA SER A 51 62.43 28.03 -3.90
C SER A 51 62.14 27.48 -2.46
N LYS A 52 63.12 26.73 -1.92
CA LYS A 52 63.65 26.68 -0.53
C LYS A 52 62.71 26.71 0.72
N SER A 53 62.48 25.53 1.33
CA SER A 53 63.05 24.98 2.61
C SER A 53 63.40 25.92 3.81
N PRO A 54 63.56 25.45 5.09
CA PRO A 54 63.92 24.07 5.50
C PRO A 54 63.43 23.54 6.90
N LEU A 55 63.91 22.34 7.28
CA LEU A 55 63.98 21.70 8.62
C LEU A 55 62.64 21.28 9.30
N ASP A 56 62.57 20.22 10.11
CA ASP A 56 63.65 19.42 10.73
C ASP A 56 63.30 17.92 10.86
N ALA A 57 64.34 17.07 10.93
CA ALA A 57 64.20 15.63 11.19
C ALA A 57 65.50 15.03 11.77
N SER A 58 65.45 14.45 12.98
CA SER A 58 66.30 13.30 13.37
C SER A 58 66.11 12.84 14.84
N LYS A 59 66.08 11.51 15.02
CA LYS A 59 66.77 10.67 16.03
C LYS A 59 66.05 9.31 16.10
N LEU A 60 66.50 8.23 15.44
CA LEU A 60 67.75 7.44 15.53
C LEU A 60 67.74 6.35 16.63
N ILE A 61 67.77 5.08 16.17
CA ILE A 61 68.50 3.89 16.72
C ILE A 61 68.15 3.45 18.17
N GLY A 62 67.95 2.17 18.52
CA GLY A 62 68.03 0.88 17.78
C GLY A 62 68.76 -0.19 18.63
N SER A 63 68.42 -1.49 18.49
CA SER A 63 69.30 -2.62 18.89
C SER A 63 68.86 -3.97 18.28
N LEU A 64 69.76 -4.95 18.28
CA LEU A 64 69.71 -6.25 17.59
C LEU A 64 69.74 -7.43 18.59
N SER A 65 69.76 -8.67 18.05
CA SER A 65 69.92 -9.99 18.72
C SER A 65 68.61 -10.65 19.21
N ASN A 66 68.33 -11.97 19.06
CA ASN A 66 69.14 -13.14 18.65
C ASN A 66 68.32 -14.19 17.83
N LEU A 67 69.04 -15.07 17.13
CA LEU A 67 68.67 -16.44 16.68
C LEU A 67 69.62 -17.44 17.41
N PRO A 68 69.49 -18.80 17.40
CA PRO A 68 68.77 -19.66 16.43
C PRO A 68 68.05 -20.93 16.99
N SER A 69 67.58 -21.80 16.06
CA SER A 69 67.14 -23.21 16.23
C SER A 69 65.76 -23.45 16.89
N GLN A 70 64.97 -24.49 16.55
CA GLN A 70 65.27 -25.77 15.87
C GLN A 70 64.34 -26.12 14.69
N GLN A 71 64.72 -27.14 13.92
CA GLN A 71 63.93 -27.82 12.86
C GLN A 71 62.69 -28.51 13.46
N THR A 72 61.61 -28.81 12.72
CA THR A 72 61.53 -30.05 11.92
C THR A 72 60.62 -30.00 10.67
N TRP A 73 61.20 -30.43 9.55
CA TRP A 73 60.65 -31.31 8.49
C TRP A 73 59.15 -31.26 8.10
N GLY A 74 58.88 -30.71 6.91
CA GLY A 74 57.65 -30.90 6.13
C GLY A 74 57.90 -30.61 4.65
N THR A 75 58.10 -31.64 3.84
CA THR A 75 58.66 -31.56 2.47
C THR A 75 57.81 -30.81 1.44
N ASN A 76 58.50 -30.09 0.55
CA ASN A 76 57.94 -29.52 -0.68
C ASN A 76 57.13 -30.55 -1.50
N LEU A 77 55.82 -30.36 -1.60
CA LEU A 77 55.04 -30.80 -2.76
C LEU A 77 54.68 -29.58 -3.61
N ARG A 78 55.12 -29.66 -4.86
CA ARG A 78 55.28 -28.55 -5.81
C ARG A 78 53.95 -27.89 -6.18
N ASN A 79 54.03 -26.60 -6.45
CA ASN A 79 53.08 -25.81 -7.22
C ASN A 79 52.55 -26.55 -8.47
N CYS A 80 51.39 -27.19 -8.35
CA CYS A 80 50.64 -27.78 -9.47
C CYS A 80 49.14 -27.47 -9.37
N CYS A 81 48.76 -26.24 -8.99
CA CYS A 81 47.39 -25.73 -9.14
C CYS A 81 47.33 -24.20 -9.32
N ALA A 82 48.34 -23.60 -9.94
CA ALA A 82 48.30 -22.21 -10.40
C ALA A 82 47.51 -22.06 -11.72
N HIS A 83 46.28 -22.58 -11.75
CA HIS A 83 45.30 -22.26 -12.78
C HIS A 83 44.26 -21.34 -12.16
N GLY A 84 44.22 -20.09 -12.62
CA GLY A 84 43.36 -19.06 -12.06
C GLY A 84 41.89 -19.44 -12.13
N ALA A 85 41.34 -19.90 -11.01
CA ALA A 85 39.91 -19.99 -10.79
C ALA A 85 39.35 -18.56 -10.76
N ARG A 86 39.08 -17.99 -11.95
CA ARG A 86 38.29 -16.77 -12.09
C ARG A 86 37.02 -16.98 -11.24
N PRO A 87 36.69 -16.08 -10.29
CA PRO A 87 35.49 -16.26 -9.48
C PRO A 87 34.32 -16.46 -10.42
N ARG A 88 33.62 -17.59 -10.25
CA ARG A 88 32.57 -18.04 -11.16
C ARG A 88 31.48 -16.97 -11.11
N LYS A 89 31.46 -16.04 -12.09
CA LYS A 89 30.42 -15.00 -12.17
C LYS A 89 29.09 -15.73 -12.23
N MET A 90 28.36 -15.67 -11.11
CA MET A 90 27.02 -16.23 -10.98
C MET A 90 26.20 -15.76 -12.17
N ALA A 91 25.47 -16.63 -12.86
CA ALA A 91 24.87 -16.29 -14.16
C ALA A 91 23.99 -15.03 -14.11
N ASN A 92 23.34 -14.77 -12.96
CA ASN A 92 22.52 -13.59 -12.73
C ASN A 92 23.30 -12.30 -12.38
N SER A 93 24.56 -12.39 -11.94
CA SER A 93 25.41 -11.22 -11.60
C SER A 93 25.70 -10.32 -12.81
N LYS A 94 25.49 -10.80 -14.03
CA LYS A 94 25.55 -9.99 -15.26
C LYS A 94 24.37 -9.01 -15.35
N TYR A 95 23.22 -9.35 -14.77
CA TYR A 95 21.97 -8.60 -14.87
C TYR A 95 21.59 -7.89 -13.57
N GLU A 96 22.33 -8.13 -12.48
CA GLU A 96 22.00 -7.60 -11.15
C GLU A 96 21.97 -6.07 -11.06
N TYR A 97 22.71 -5.37 -11.93
CA TYR A 97 22.69 -3.90 -12.05
C TYR A 97 21.29 -3.30 -12.32
N VAL A 98 20.32 -4.10 -12.80
CA VAL A 98 18.95 -3.60 -13.01
C VAL A 98 18.23 -3.30 -11.69
N LYS A 99 18.70 -3.83 -10.56
CA LYS A 99 18.16 -3.50 -9.22
C LYS A 99 18.44 -2.07 -8.80
N ASP A 100 19.53 -1.47 -9.31
CA ASP A 100 19.95 -0.11 -8.96
C ASP A 100 18.99 0.95 -9.55
N PHE A 101 18.04 0.55 -10.40
CA PHE A 101 16.95 1.38 -10.90
C PHE A 101 15.69 1.33 -10.00
N GLU A 102 15.64 0.46 -8.98
CA GLU A 102 14.58 0.52 -7.97
C GLU A 102 14.76 1.78 -7.11
N LEU A 103 13.80 2.70 -7.18
CA LEU A 103 13.80 3.89 -6.33
C LEU A 103 13.46 3.53 -4.88
N ASP A 104 14.19 4.11 -3.94
CA ASP A 104 13.80 4.07 -2.53
C ASP A 104 12.56 4.94 -2.29
N ASP A 105 11.52 4.32 -1.74
CA ASP A 105 10.20 4.86 -1.51
C ASP A 105 9.84 4.87 -0.01
N THR A 106 10.85 4.91 0.84
CA THR A 106 10.73 4.94 2.31
C THR A 106 10.08 6.24 2.81
N LEU A 107 8.96 6.09 3.53
CA LEU A 107 8.18 7.18 4.09
C LEU A 107 8.80 7.78 5.37
N LEU A 108 8.78 9.11 5.47
CA LEU A 108 9.39 9.88 6.56
C LEU A 108 9.04 9.31 7.95
N PRO A 109 10.02 9.04 8.83
CA PRO A 109 9.77 8.55 10.19
C PRO A 109 8.95 9.52 11.04
N ASN A 110 8.36 9.02 12.13
CA ASN A 110 7.57 9.78 13.10
C ASN A 110 6.35 10.55 12.53
N CYS A 111 6.00 10.33 11.26
CA CYS A 111 4.78 10.84 10.64
C CYS A 111 3.71 9.74 10.59
N TRP A 112 2.46 10.13 10.82
CA TRP A 112 1.29 9.29 10.56
C TRP A 112 1.21 8.97 9.07
N ILE A 113 0.90 7.72 8.73
CA ILE A 113 0.70 7.30 7.34
C ILE A 113 -0.79 7.08 7.15
N VAL A 114 -1.40 7.82 6.23
CA VAL A 114 -2.78 7.57 5.79
C VAL A 114 -2.71 6.91 4.42
N VAL A 115 -3.23 5.69 4.32
CA VAL A 115 -3.39 4.98 3.06
C VAL A 115 -4.84 5.08 2.64
N ARG A 116 -5.12 5.93 1.65
CA ARG A 116 -6.45 6.03 1.06
C ARG A 116 -6.54 5.08 -0.12
N ILE A 117 -7.65 4.34 -0.17
CA ILE A 117 -8.04 3.37 -1.20
C ILE A 117 -9.33 3.90 -1.84
N ASP A 118 -9.46 3.81 -3.17
CA ASP A 118 -10.53 4.46 -3.95
C ASP A 118 -11.04 3.53 -5.07
N GLY A 119 -12.35 3.47 -5.29
CA GLY A 119 -13.00 2.55 -6.23
C GLY A 119 -12.79 2.92 -7.70
N LYS A 120 -11.86 2.25 -8.40
CA LYS A 120 -11.54 2.56 -9.80
C LYS A 120 -12.75 2.29 -10.72
N GLY A 121 -13.42 3.37 -11.15
CA GLY A 121 -14.55 3.31 -12.08
C GLY A 121 -15.84 2.81 -11.43
N PHE A 122 -16.00 3.02 -10.13
CA PHE A 122 -17.12 2.47 -9.35
C PHE A 122 -18.51 2.95 -9.80
N THR A 123 -18.62 4.07 -10.51
CA THR A 123 -19.86 4.49 -11.19
C THR A 123 -20.40 3.38 -12.10
N ARG A 124 -19.59 2.93 -13.07
CA ARG A 124 -19.93 1.83 -13.99
C ARG A 124 -20.10 0.49 -13.26
N PHE A 125 -19.30 0.25 -12.22
CA PHE A 125 -19.44 -0.96 -11.39
C PHE A 125 -20.81 -1.01 -10.70
N SER A 126 -21.26 0.12 -10.14
CA SER A 126 -22.53 0.25 -9.42
C SER A 126 -23.73 0.13 -10.36
N GLU A 127 -23.63 0.63 -11.59
CA GLU A 127 -24.66 0.47 -12.64
C GLU A 127 -24.78 -0.99 -13.08
N LEU A 128 -23.65 -1.65 -13.36
CA LEU A 128 -23.59 -3.06 -13.78
C LEU A 128 -24.20 -3.99 -12.72
N HIS A 129 -23.93 -3.72 -11.44
CA HIS A 129 -24.45 -4.50 -10.32
C HIS A 129 -25.77 -3.95 -9.75
N LYS A 130 -26.42 -2.98 -10.40
CA LYS A 130 -27.73 -2.41 -10.02
C LYS A 130 -27.78 -1.99 -8.54
N PHE A 131 -26.77 -1.25 -8.09
CA PHE A 131 -26.73 -0.72 -6.73
C PHE A 131 -27.89 0.26 -6.51
N GLU A 132 -28.49 0.19 -5.32
CA GLU A 132 -29.48 1.16 -4.89
C GLU A 132 -28.88 2.59 -4.88
N LYS A 133 -29.70 3.57 -5.26
CA LYS A 133 -29.32 4.99 -5.31
C LYS A 133 -30.27 5.80 -4.43
N PRO A 134 -29.78 6.71 -3.57
CA PRO A 134 -28.43 7.26 -3.54
C PRO A 134 -27.34 6.33 -2.99
N ASN A 135 -27.66 5.46 -2.03
CA ASN A 135 -26.71 4.59 -1.34
C ASN A 135 -27.22 3.15 -1.31
N ASP A 136 -26.34 2.17 -1.52
CA ASP A 136 -26.64 0.74 -1.37
C ASP A 136 -26.06 0.22 -0.05
N LYS A 137 -26.95 -0.23 0.85
CA LYS A 137 -26.56 -0.72 2.17
C LYS A 137 -25.64 -1.93 2.10
N ARG A 138 -25.85 -2.83 1.13
CA ARG A 138 -25.08 -4.07 0.94
C ARG A 138 -23.66 -3.77 0.48
N ALA A 139 -23.52 -2.78 -0.41
CA ALA A 139 -22.23 -2.31 -0.90
C ALA A 139 -21.39 -1.70 0.22
N LEU A 140 -21.99 -0.82 1.03
CA LEU A 140 -21.32 -0.18 2.16
C LEU A 140 -20.94 -1.18 3.26
N ASP A 141 -21.84 -2.11 3.59
CA ASP A 141 -21.55 -3.16 4.57
C ASP A 141 -20.45 -4.13 4.11
N LEU A 142 -20.37 -4.41 2.80
CA LEU A 142 -19.24 -5.15 2.22
C LEU A 142 -17.93 -4.38 2.35
N MET A 143 -17.90 -3.08 2.05
CA MET A 143 -16.71 -2.22 2.23
C MET A 143 -16.25 -2.21 3.70
N ASP A 144 -17.20 -2.09 4.64
CA ASP A 144 -16.93 -2.10 6.07
C ASP A 144 -16.42 -3.47 6.56
N ALA A 145 -16.98 -4.57 6.05
CA ALA A 145 -16.47 -5.91 6.33
C ALA A 145 -15.06 -6.14 5.77
N CYS A 146 -14.71 -5.52 4.64
CA CYS A 146 -13.34 -5.54 4.12
C CYS A 146 -12.38 -4.72 4.99
N ALA A 147 -12.79 -3.53 5.44
CA ALA A 147 -12.00 -2.69 6.34
C ALA A 147 -11.77 -3.36 7.70
N LYS A 148 -12.75 -4.08 8.25
CA LYS A 148 -12.57 -4.91 9.46
C LYS A 148 -11.49 -5.97 9.27
N GLU A 149 -11.47 -6.67 8.14
CA GLU A 149 -10.44 -7.69 7.86
C GLU A 149 -9.05 -7.08 7.67
N VAL A 150 -8.95 -5.89 7.04
CA VAL A 150 -7.70 -5.12 7.01
C VAL A 150 -7.25 -4.75 8.43
N LEU A 151 -8.15 -4.34 9.32
CA LEU A 151 -7.79 -4.10 10.74
C LEU A 151 -7.49 -5.40 11.52
N ASN A 152 -7.97 -6.57 11.10
CA ASN A 152 -7.55 -7.84 11.68
C ASN A 152 -6.10 -8.19 11.27
N GLU A 153 -5.75 -7.98 10.00
CA GLU A 153 -4.45 -8.36 9.42
C GLU A 153 -3.30 -7.38 9.77
N PHE A 154 -3.59 -6.07 9.91
CA PHE A 154 -2.56 -5.04 10.11
C PHE A 154 -2.67 -4.32 11.47
N PRO A 155 -2.05 -4.82 12.56
CA PRO A 155 -2.11 -4.22 13.90
C PRO A 155 -1.69 -2.74 13.98
N ASP A 156 -0.80 -2.29 13.10
CA ASP A 156 -0.29 -0.91 13.03
C ASP A 156 -1.35 0.12 12.59
N VAL A 157 -2.41 -0.32 11.87
CA VAL A 157 -3.56 0.53 11.53
C VAL A 157 -4.35 0.81 12.82
N ARG A 158 -4.51 2.09 13.21
CA ARG A 158 -5.22 2.50 14.43
C ARG A 158 -6.71 2.71 14.19
N ILE A 159 -7.03 3.49 13.17
CA ILE A 159 -8.38 3.89 12.77
C ILE A 159 -8.50 3.78 11.25
N ALA A 160 -9.68 3.41 10.78
CA ALA A 160 -10.05 3.56 9.38
C ALA A 160 -11.37 4.33 9.25
N PHE A 161 -11.51 5.06 8.15
CA PHE A 161 -12.71 5.84 7.81
C PHE A 161 -13.13 5.54 6.36
N GLY A 162 -14.39 5.21 6.12
CA GLY A 162 -14.93 4.90 4.80
C GLY A 162 -16.17 5.71 4.42
N GLU A 163 -16.26 6.05 3.14
CA GLU A 163 -17.39 6.70 2.47
C GLU A 163 -17.56 6.07 1.08
N SER A 164 -18.79 5.78 0.65
CA SER A 164 -19.10 5.36 -0.74
C SER A 164 -18.23 4.19 -1.21
N ASP A 165 -17.19 4.50 -1.99
CA ASP A 165 -16.24 3.62 -2.63
C ASP A 165 -14.78 3.91 -2.22
N GLU A 166 -14.54 4.84 -1.28
CA GLU A 166 -13.24 5.12 -0.67
C GLU A 166 -13.11 4.63 0.79
N TYR A 167 -11.88 4.26 1.18
CA TYR A 167 -11.51 3.92 2.55
C TYR A 167 -10.11 4.44 2.89
N SER A 168 -9.99 5.15 4.01
CA SER A 168 -8.74 5.69 4.55
C SER A 168 -8.28 4.87 5.75
N PHE A 169 -7.09 4.27 5.69
CA PHE A 169 -6.47 3.52 6.77
C PHE A 169 -5.32 4.33 7.40
N VAL A 170 -5.40 4.60 8.70
CA VAL A 170 -4.40 5.41 9.42
C VAL A 170 -3.46 4.49 10.19
N LEU A 171 -2.19 4.43 9.79
CA LEU A 171 -1.13 3.72 10.50
C LEU A 171 -0.44 4.65 11.50
N HIS A 172 -0.08 4.09 12.65
CA HIS A 172 0.57 4.83 13.73
C HIS A 172 1.92 5.46 13.30
N LYS A 173 2.25 6.64 13.83
CA LYS A 173 3.48 7.39 13.51
C LYS A 173 4.78 6.59 13.70
N SER A 174 4.81 5.64 14.65
CA SER A 174 5.95 4.74 14.91
C SER A 174 5.95 3.42 14.13
N ALA A 175 4.96 3.17 13.27
CA ALA A 175 4.84 1.93 12.50
C ALA A 175 6.10 1.67 11.65
N LYS A 176 6.60 0.43 11.71
CA LYS A 176 7.78 -0.05 10.95
C LYS A 176 7.41 -1.04 9.85
N LEU A 177 6.11 -1.20 9.58
CA LEU A 177 5.54 -2.09 8.57
C LEU A 177 6.30 -1.96 7.23
N TYR A 178 6.81 -3.08 6.71
CA TYR A 178 7.58 -3.19 5.47
C TYR A 178 8.74 -2.18 5.33
N GLY A 179 9.37 -1.78 6.44
CA GLY A 179 10.44 -0.78 6.43
C GLY A 179 9.96 0.63 6.06
N ARG A 180 8.66 0.91 6.20
CA ARG A 180 7.99 2.15 5.77
C ARG A 180 8.01 2.42 4.26
N ARG A 181 8.29 1.41 3.42
CA ARG A 181 8.23 1.52 1.95
C ARG A 181 6.80 1.74 1.46
N SER A 182 6.55 2.88 0.82
CA SER A 182 5.23 3.34 0.37
C SER A 182 4.53 2.31 -0.53
N SER A 183 5.19 1.86 -1.59
CA SER A 183 4.70 0.87 -2.55
C SER A 183 4.31 -0.45 -1.88
N LYS A 184 5.09 -0.93 -0.90
CA LYS A 184 4.77 -2.16 -0.16
C LYS A 184 3.54 -1.99 0.72
N ILE A 185 3.48 -0.91 1.49
CA ILE A 185 2.33 -0.61 2.34
C ILE A 185 1.05 -0.48 1.49
N VAL A 186 1.07 0.34 0.44
CA VAL A 186 -0.09 0.59 -0.43
C VAL A 186 -0.51 -0.67 -1.17
N SER A 187 0.40 -1.36 -1.87
CA SER A 187 0.03 -2.54 -2.67
C SER A 187 -0.50 -3.69 -1.82
N ILE A 188 0.03 -3.89 -0.62
CA ILE A 188 -0.42 -4.97 0.27
C ILE A 188 -1.78 -4.63 0.91
N LEU A 189 -2.01 -3.38 1.33
CA LEU A 189 -3.33 -2.94 1.84
C LEU A 189 -4.40 -3.00 0.76
N VAL A 190 -4.12 -2.49 -0.44
CA VAL A 190 -5.04 -2.54 -1.60
C VAL A 190 -5.32 -3.99 -2.02
N SER A 191 -4.29 -4.86 -2.05
CA SER A 191 -4.47 -6.28 -2.36
C SER A 191 -5.32 -7.00 -1.31
N CYS A 192 -5.07 -6.74 -0.02
CA CYS A 192 -5.86 -7.30 1.07
C CYS A 192 -7.33 -6.84 0.99
N PHE A 193 -7.57 -5.55 0.77
CA PHE A 193 -8.92 -5.01 0.64
C PHE A 193 -9.65 -5.59 -0.58
N SER A 194 -9.01 -5.58 -1.76
CA SER A 194 -9.58 -6.10 -3.01
C SER A 194 -9.90 -7.60 -2.94
N ALA A 195 -8.98 -8.40 -2.37
CA ALA A 195 -9.20 -9.83 -2.17
C ALA A 195 -10.34 -10.11 -1.19
N ASN A 196 -10.47 -9.31 -0.12
CA ASN A 196 -11.58 -9.40 0.80
C ASN A 196 -12.92 -9.00 0.17
N TYR A 197 -12.94 -8.00 -0.70
CA TYR A 197 -14.15 -7.56 -1.41
C TYR A 197 -14.70 -8.68 -2.29
N VAL A 198 -13.84 -9.36 -3.06
CA VAL A 198 -14.22 -10.53 -3.85
C VAL A 198 -14.61 -11.72 -2.95
N ARG A 199 -13.84 -12.00 -1.89
CA ARG A 199 -14.09 -13.13 -0.96
C ARG A 199 -15.42 -13.01 -0.22
N GLN A 200 -15.83 -11.79 0.14
CA GLN A 200 -17.03 -11.55 0.93
C GLN A 200 -18.25 -11.17 0.08
N TRP A 201 -18.11 -10.93 -1.23
CA TRP A 201 -19.19 -10.50 -2.12
C TRP A 201 -20.50 -11.30 -1.95
N SER A 202 -20.42 -12.63 -2.01
CA SER A 202 -21.58 -13.53 -1.88
C SER A 202 -22.31 -13.41 -0.54
N ASN A 203 -21.63 -12.95 0.53
CA ASN A 203 -22.24 -12.80 1.85
C ASN A 203 -23.18 -11.58 1.93
N PHE A 204 -23.00 -10.60 1.04
CA PHE A 204 -23.79 -9.35 1.03
C PHE A 204 -24.69 -9.24 -0.22
N PHE A 205 -24.28 -9.82 -1.34
CA PHE A 205 -25.01 -9.80 -2.61
C PHE A 205 -25.72 -11.13 -2.94
N GLY A 206 -25.57 -12.15 -2.08
CA GLY A 206 -26.23 -13.45 -2.24
C GLY A 206 -25.88 -14.13 -3.57
N ASP A 207 -26.91 -14.50 -4.33
CA ASP A 207 -26.78 -15.19 -5.61
C ASP A 207 -26.32 -14.29 -6.77
N GLN A 208 -26.23 -12.97 -6.58
CA GLN A 208 -25.82 -12.05 -7.64
C GLN A 208 -24.32 -12.23 -7.95
N PRO A 209 -23.93 -12.74 -9.15
CA PRO A 209 -22.53 -12.98 -9.46
C PRO A 209 -21.79 -11.67 -9.72
N LEU A 210 -20.51 -11.66 -9.34
CA LEU A 210 -19.59 -10.56 -9.60
C LEU A 210 -19.32 -10.46 -11.11
N SER A 211 -19.97 -9.52 -11.77
CA SER A 211 -19.99 -9.38 -13.24
C SER A 211 -18.75 -8.65 -13.80
N SER A 212 -18.00 -7.97 -12.94
CA SER A 212 -16.71 -7.38 -13.28
C SER A 212 -15.76 -7.38 -12.08
N THR A 213 -14.46 -7.47 -12.33
CA THR A 213 -13.46 -7.44 -11.26
C THR A 213 -13.43 -6.04 -10.60
N PRO A 214 -13.65 -5.93 -9.28
CA PRO A 214 -13.47 -4.68 -8.57
C PRO A 214 -11.97 -4.33 -8.57
N MET A 215 -11.67 -3.08 -8.84
CA MET A 215 -10.31 -2.55 -8.82
C MET A 215 -10.29 -1.35 -7.88
N PHE A 216 -9.23 -1.25 -7.09
CA PHE A 216 -9.04 -0.13 -6.20
C PHE A 216 -7.70 0.57 -6.49
N ASP A 217 -7.73 1.89 -6.50
CA ASP A 217 -6.58 2.78 -6.40
C ASP A 217 -6.03 2.74 -4.95
N GLY A 218 -4.79 3.17 -4.76
CA GLY A 218 -4.28 3.41 -3.42
C GLY A 218 -3.16 4.45 -3.41
N ARG A 219 -3.13 5.28 -2.37
CA ARG A 219 -2.10 6.31 -2.16
C ARG A 219 -1.75 6.47 -0.68
N ALA A 220 -0.46 6.59 -0.38
CA ALA A 220 0.02 6.95 0.95
C ALA A 220 0.21 8.46 1.06
N ILE A 221 -0.28 9.04 2.16
CA ILE A 221 -0.17 10.46 2.50
C ILE A 221 0.44 10.54 3.90
N LEU A 222 1.34 11.50 4.13
CA LEU A 222 2.00 11.69 5.42
C LEU A 222 1.47 12.92 6.14
N TYR A 223 1.14 12.74 7.42
CA TYR A 223 0.75 13.81 8.32
C TYR A 223 1.72 13.84 9.50
N PRO A 224 2.47 14.95 9.71
CA PRO A 224 3.42 15.03 10.82
C PRO A 224 2.68 15.10 12.18
N ASP A 225 1.61 15.90 12.24
CA ASP A 225 0.92 16.23 13.48
C ASP A 225 -0.44 15.58 13.60
N VAL A 226 -0.80 15.22 14.84
CA VAL A 226 -2.15 14.73 15.20
C VAL A 226 -3.24 15.70 14.76
N LYS A 227 -3.00 17.03 14.84
CA LYS A 227 -3.93 18.03 14.33
C LYS A 227 -4.20 17.84 12.84
N THR A 228 -3.15 17.78 12.02
CA THR A 228 -3.29 17.63 10.55
C THR A 228 -3.97 16.32 10.15
N LEU A 229 -3.73 15.24 10.89
CA LEU A 229 -4.44 13.96 10.72
C LEU A 229 -5.94 14.09 11.05
N ARG A 230 -6.29 14.79 12.14
CA ARG A 230 -7.69 15.02 12.52
C ARG A 230 -8.40 15.97 11.56
N ASP A 231 -7.71 17.00 11.06
CA ASP A 231 -8.22 17.89 10.02
C ASP A 231 -8.53 17.09 8.75
N TYR A 232 -7.68 16.13 8.34
CA TYR A 232 -7.94 15.22 7.23
C TYR A 232 -9.19 14.35 7.44
N LEU A 233 -9.31 13.67 8.59
CA LEU A 233 -10.46 12.80 8.88
C LEU A 233 -11.76 13.60 8.98
N THR A 234 -11.70 14.80 9.56
CA THR A 234 -12.81 15.77 9.59
C THR A 234 -13.22 16.20 8.19
N TRP A 235 -12.25 16.54 7.34
CA TRP A 235 -12.51 16.90 5.93
C TRP A 235 -13.21 15.78 5.17
N ARG A 236 -12.79 14.51 5.37
CA ARG A 236 -13.48 13.35 4.77
C ARG A 236 -14.92 13.21 5.25
N GLN A 237 -15.18 13.27 6.56
CA GLN A 237 -16.55 13.16 7.07
C GLN A 237 -17.46 14.34 6.67
N VAL A 238 -16.92 15.55 6.54
CA VAL A 238 -17.68 16.71 6.01
C VAL A 238 -18.02 16.52 4.53
N ASP A 239 -17.10 15.98 3.74
CA ASP A 239 -17.33 15.62 2.33
C ASP A 239 -18.46 14.59 2.21
N THR A 240 -18.44 13.53 3.03
CA THR A 240 -19.50 12.53 3.13
C THR A 240 -20.87 13.16 3.36
N HIS A 241 -20.96 14.12 4.28
CA HIS A 241 -22.23 14.80 4.57
C HIS A 241 -22.75 15.60 3.37
N ILE A 242 -21.87 16.32 2.67
CA ILE A 242 -22.21 17.14 1.51
C ILE A 242 -22.62 16.25 0.33
N ASN A 243 -21.82 15.22 0.03
CA ASN A 243 -22.05 14.27 -1.05
C ASN A 243 -23.37 13.51 -0.83
N ASN A 244 -23.59 12.97 0.38
CA ASN A 244 -24.82 12.23 0.69
C ASN A 244 -26.07 13.13 0.60
N GLN A 245 -26.01 14.37 1.11
CA GLN A 245 -27.15 15.29 0.99
C GLN A 245 -27.47 15.62 -0.47
N TYR A 246 -26.44 15.95 -1.26
CA TYR A 246 -26.60 16.23 -2.69
C TYR A 246 -27.16 15.02 -3.45
N ASN A 247 -26.56 13.83 -3.26
CA ASN A 247 -26.97 12.59 -3.92
C ASN A 247 -28.41 12.19 -3.55
N THR A 248 -28.81 12.37 -2.27
CA THR A 248 -30.19 12.10 -1.85
C THR A 248 -31.19 13.01 -2.57
N CYS A 249 -30.89 14.32 -2.67
CA CYS A 249 -31.74 15.25 -3.42
C CYS A 249 -31.78 14.90 -4.91
N PHE A 250 -30.62 14.60 -5.50
CA PHE A 250 -30.48 14.31 -6.92
C PHE A 250 -31.28 13.06 -7.32
N TRP A 251 -31.12 11.95 -6.59
CA TRP A 251 -31.84 10.72 -6.88
C TRP A 251 -33.32 10.78 -6.52
N ALA A 252 -33.74 11.57 -5.54
CA ALA A 252 -35.16 11.84 -5.32
C ALA A 252 -35.80 12.60 -6.50
N LEU A 253 -35.11 13.61 -7.04
CA LEU A 253 -35.56 14.34 -8.25
C LEU A 253 -35.66 13.42 -9.48
N VAL A 254 -34.67 12.56 -9.70
CA VAL A 254 -34.65 11.64 -10.84
C VAL A 254 -35.70 10.52 -10.70
N GLN A 255 -35.75 9.84 -9.54
CA GLN A 255 -36.59 8.65 -9.36
C GLN A 255 -38.05 8.96 -9.01
N GLN A 256 -38.31 9.96 -8.16
CA GLN A 256 -39.67 10.23 -7.65
C GLN A 256 -40.37 11.34 -8.43
N ALA A 257 -39.63 12.34 -8.91
CA ALA A 257 -40.19 13.41 -9.74
C ALA A 257 -39.96 13.21 -11.25
N GLY A 258 -39.22 12.17 -11.66
CA GLY A 258 -39.04 11.80 -13.07
C GLY A 258 -38.17 12.76 -13.90
N LEU A 259 -37.36 13.60 -13.25
CA LEU A 259 -36.46 14.53 -13.95
C LEU A 259 -35.32 13.78 -14.62
N SER A 260 -34.83 14.30 -15.75
CA SER A 260 -33.54 13.87 -16.30
C SER A 260 -32.37 14.28 -15.39
N ASN A 261 -31.24 13.58 -15.52
CA ASN A 261 -30.01 13.90 -14.78
C ASN A 261 -29.58 15.38 -14.95
N ALA A 262 -29.77 15.94 -16.14
CA ALA A 262 -29.42 17.34 -16.44
C ALA A 262 -30.34 18.33 -15.72
N GLU A 263 -31.66 18.06 -15.68
CA GLU A 263 -32.64 18.90 -14.97
C GLU A 263 -32.48 18.80 -13.45
N ALA A 264 -32.21 17.61 -12.93
CA ALA A 264 -31.90 17.42 -11.51
C ALA A 264 -30.63 18.18 -11.09
N GLN A 265 -29.57 18.12 -11.90
CA GLN A 265 -28.34 18.90 -11.68
C GLN A 265 -28.60 20.41 -11.77
N ALA A 266 -29.38 20.87 -12.76
CA ALA A 266 -29.74 22.27 -12.90
C ALA A 266 -30.57 22.79 -11.71
N THR A 267 -31.49 21.98 -11.19
CA THR A 267 -32.33 22.30 -10.02
C THR A 267 -31.49 22.44 -8.74
N LEU A 268 -30.45 21.61 -8.57
CA LEU A 268 -29.59 21.66 -7.38
C LEU A 268 -28.46 22.69 -7.48
N LYS A 269 -28.16 23.21 -8.68
CA LYS A 269 -27.08 24.17 -8.91
C LYS A 269 -27.30 25.47 -8.14
N GLY A 270 -26.35 25.83 -7.28
CA GLY A 270 -26.42 27.06 -6.47
C GLY A 270 -27.31 26.97 -5.23
N THR A 271 -27.96 25.83 -4.97
CA THR A 271 -28.68 25.61 -3.70
C THR A 271 -27.71 25.44 -2.54
N ASP A 272 -28.08 25.90 -1.34
CA ASP A 272 -27.33 25.68 -0.11
C ASP A 272 -27.77 24.37 0.59
N THR A 273 -27.35 24.17 1.85
CA THR A 273 -27.73 23.01 2.67
C THR A 273 -29.18 23.10 3.18
N GLY A 274 -29.71 24.32 3.40
CA GLY A 274 -31.06 24.54 3.88
C GLY A 274 -32.11 24.21 2.82
N ALA A 275 -31.96 24.78 1.62
CA ALA A 275 -32.82 24.53 0.47
C ALA A 275 -32.85 23.05 0.06
N LYS A 276 -31.74 22.31 0.21
CA LYS A 276 -31.71 20.85 0.00
C LYS A 276 -32.57 20.10 1.00
N ASN A 277 -32.50 20.45 2.29
CA ASN A 277 -33.33 19.84 3.33
C ASN A 277 -34.82 20.17 3.12
N GLU A 278 -35.14 21.41 2.77
CA GLU A 278 -36.51 21.83 2.46
C GLU A 278 -37.05 21.12 1.21
N LEU A 279 -36.24 21.00 0.16
CA LEU A 279 -36.60 20.25 -1.06
C LEU A 279 -36.89 18.77 -0.77
N LEU A 280 -36.07 18.12 0.06
CA LEU A 280 -36.32 16.73 0.50
C LEU A 280 -37.60 16.60 1.32
N PHE A 281 -37.82 17.49 2.27
CA PHE A 281 -38.98 17.43 3.16
C PHE A 281 -40.28 17.80 2.44
N SER A 282 -40.35 18.97 1.82
CA SER A 282 -41.57 19.54 1.25
C SER A 282 -42.02 18.85 -0.04
N ARG A 283 -41.09 18.34 -0.87
CA ARG A 283 -41.43 17.69 -2.16
C ARG A 283 -41.51 16.17 -2.09
N PHE A 284 -40.74 15.53 -1.19
CA PHE A 284 -40.61 14.07 -1.14
C PHE A 284 -40.94 13.46 0.22
N GLY A 285 -41.24 14.27 1.25
CA GLY A 285 -41.49 13.78 2.61
C GLY A 285 -40.25 13.19 3.31
N ILE A 286 -39.05 13.38 2.75
CA ILE A 286 -37.81 12.78 3.25
C ILE A 286 -37.20 13.69 4.31
N ASN A 287 -37.22 13.26 5.56
CA ASN A 287 -36.45 13.91 6.63
C ASN A 287 -34.99 13.41 6.60
N TYR A 288 -34.08 14.24 6.08
CA TYR A 288 -32.64 13.93 6.00
C TYR A 288 -32.03 13.52 7.35
N THR A 289 -32.49 14.13 8.45
CA THR A 289 -32.02 13.81 9.82
C THR A 289 -32.35 12.37 10.24
N HIS A 290 -33.41 11.77 9.69
CA HIS A 290 -33.83 10.40 10.00
C HIS A 290 -33.18 9.33 9.11
N LEU A 291 -32.35 9.71 8.12
CA LEU A 291 -31.60 8.74 7.32
C LEU A 291 -30.57 7.98 8.19
N PRO A 292 -30.20 6.74 7.83
CA PRO A 292 -29.19 5.97 8.54
C PRO A 292 -27.88 6.73 8.76
N GLU A 293 -27.31 6.63 9.96
CA GLU A 293 -26.07 7.33 10.32
C GLU A 293 -24.89 6.98 9.42
N GLN A 294 -24.79 5.72 8.97
CA GLN A 294 -23.77 5.25 8.01
C GLN A 294 -23.75 6.10 6.72
N PHE A 295 -24.92 6.52 6.22
CA PHE A 295 -25.01 7.33 5.00
C PHE A 295 -24.64 8.80 5.25
N LYS A 296 -24.95 9.34 6.44
CA LYS A 296 -24.72 10.75 6.80
C LYS A 296 -23.31 11.05 7.32
N LYS A 297 -22.65 10.06 7.91
CA LYS A 297 -21.38 10.19 8.64
C LYS A 297 -20.26 9.29 8.13
N GLY A 298 -20.57 8.37 7.20
CA GLY A 298 -19.64 7.31 6.82
C GLY A 298 -19.42 6.30 7.95
N SER A 299 -18.39 5.48 7.77
CA SER A 299 -18.07 4.35 8.65
C SER A 299 -16.71 4.52 9.30
N VAL A 300 -16.66 4.43 10.62
CA VAL A 300 -15.43 4.50 11.42
C VAL A 300 -15.10 3.11 11.96
N VAL A 301 -13.95 2.55 11.60
CA VAL A 301 -13.47 1.25 12.12
C VAL A 301 -12.29 1.46 13.06
N ILE A 302 -12.44 1.00 14.30
CA ILE A 302 -11.40 1.02 15.32
C ILE A 302 -11.37 -0.33 16.05
N ARG A 303 -10.29 -0.63 16.75
CA ARG A 303 -10.26 -1.82 17.63
C ARG A 303 -10.69 -1.45 19.04
N ARG A 304 -11.84 -1.97 19.47
CA ARG A 304 -12.30 -1.88 20.86
C ARG A 304 -12.02 -3.18 21.61
N HIS A 305 -11.84 -3.07 22.92
CA HIS A 305 -11.78 -4.23 23.81
C HIS A 305 -13.18 -4.84 23.90
N GLN A 306 -13.28 -6.13 23.57
CA GLN A 306 -14.49 -6.91 23.70
C GLN A 306 -14.22 -8.13 24.56
N GLU A 307 -15.11 -8.37 25.51
CA GLU A 307 -15.09 -9.54 26.38
C GLU A 307 -15.76 -10.73 25.67
N PHE A 308 -15.16 -11.90 25.81
CA PHE A 308 -15.69 -13.17 25.30
C PHE A 308 -15.50 -14.28 26.34
N VAL A 309 -16.48 -15.17 26.44
CA VAL A 309 -16.38 -16.37 27.28
C VAL A 309 -15.44 -17.35 26.59
N ALA A 310 -14.24 -17.53 27.14
CA ALA A 310 -13.21 -18.37 26.53
C ALA A 310 -13.39 -19.86 26.85
N LYS A 311 -13.91 -20.17 28.03
CA LYS A 311 -14.37 -21.50 28.48
C LYS A 311 -15.45 -21.30 29.55
N GLN A 312 -16.37 -22.24 29.67
CA GLN A 312 -17.07 -22.47 30.94
C GLN A 312 -16.32 -23.58 31.69
N GLN A 313 -16.11 -23.40 32.99
CA GLN A 313 -15.58 -24.43 33.87
C GLN A 313 -16.72 -25.40 34.27
N GLU A 314 -16.36 -26.57 34.79
CA GLU A 314 -17.33 -27.61 35.21
C GLU A 314 -18.23 -27.16 36.39
N ASP A 315 -17.84 -26.08 37.09
CA ASP A 315 -18.62 -25.40 38.13
C ASP A 315 -19.62 -24.35 37.59
N GLY A 316 -19.68 -24.16 36.26
CA GLY A 316 -20.53 -23.17 35.59
C GLY A 316 -19.94 -21.75 35.53
N THR A 317 -18.75 -21.49 36.08
CA THR A 317 -18.12 -20.17 35.98
C THR A 317 -17.55 -19.91 34.58
N ALA A 318 -17.88 -18.74 34.03
CA ALA A 318 -17.40 -18.29 32.73
C ALA A 318 -16.01 -17.65 32.84
N VAL A 319 -15.01 -18.23 32.19
CA VAL A 319 -13.68 -17.63 32.05
C VAL A 319 -13.75 -16.55 30.98
N ILE A 320 -14.02 -15.31 31.40
CA ILE A 320 -14.04 -14.16 30.51
C ILE A 320 -12.60 -13.80 30.11
N ARG A 321 -12.38 -13.52 28.82
CA ARG A 321 -11.14 -12.95 28.29
C ARG A 321 -11.46 -11.72 27.45
N THR A 322 -10.57 -10.75 27.46
CA THR A 322 -10.71 -9.53 26.66
C THR A 322 -9.80 -9.61 25.44
N ARG A 323 -10.34 -9.33 24.24
CA ARG A 323 -9.56 -9.19 23.00
C ARG A 323 -9.89 -7.85 22.33
N ARG A 324 -8.90 -7.22 21.70
CA ARG A 324 -9.12 -6.10 20.78
C ARG A 324 -9.68 -6.62 19.46
N VAL A 325 -10.91 -6.24 19.12
CA VAL A 325 -11.63 -6.65 17.89
C VAL A 325 -12.00 -5.40 17.07
N PRO A 326 -11.89 -5.41 15.73
CA PRO A 326 -12.38 -4.32 14.89
C PRO A 326 -13.90 -4.17 14.97
N VAL A 327 -14.36 -2.99 15.37
CA VAL A 327 -15.76 -2.60 15.47
C VAL A 327 -16.01 -1.43 14.53
N VAL A 328 -17.12 -1.48 13.78
CA VAL A 328 -17.58 -0.40 12.90
C VAL A 328 -18.57 0.46 13.68
N MET A 329 -18.45 1.78 13.55
CA MET A 329 -19.27 2.77 14.24
C MET A 329 -19.65 3.91 13.28
N TYR A 330 -20.83 4.47 13.47
CA TYR A 330 -21.38 5.54 12.63
C TYR A 330 -21.52 6.83 13.47
N CYS A 331 -20.39 7.43 13.85
CA CYS A 331 -20.30 8.52 14.81
C CYS A 331 -19.64 9.79 14.23
N ASP A 332 -19.89 10.94 14.86
CA ASP A 332 -19.28 12.23 14.53
C ASP A 332 -17.83 12.23 15.07
N ILE A 333 -16.85 12.38 14.18
CA ILE A 333 -15.41 12.48 14.50
C ILE A 333 -14.87 13.90 14.26
N THR A 334 -15.73 14.85 13.89
CA THR A 334 -15.33 16.26 13.66
C THR A 334 -15.04 17.01 14.97
N LYS A 335 -15.67 16.59 16.08
CA LYS A 335 -15.56 17.21 17.40
C LYS A 335 -14.68 16.39 18.34
N GLU A 336 -14.04 17.07 19.30
CA GLU A 336 -13.24 16.44 20.36
C GLU A 336 -14.03 15.39 21.15
N GLN A 337 -15.28 15.73 21.49
CA GLN A 337 -16.19 14.94 22.29
C GLN A 337 -17.35 14.44 21.43
N PRO A 338 -17.82 13.19 21.59
CA PRO A 338 -17.32 12.18 22.52
C PRO A 338 -16.19 11.29 21.93
N PHE A 339 -15.93 11.35 20.61
CA PHE A 339 -15.13 10.32 19.95
C PHE A 339 -13.64 10.32 20.33
N TRP A 340 -12.95 11.47 20.27
CA TRP A 340 -11.50 11.50 20.49
C TRP A 340 -11.10 11.36 21.96
N SER A 341 -11.97 11.77 22.88
CA SER A 341 -11.81 11.60 24.32
C SER A 341 -11.96 10.13 24.75
N GLU A 342 -13.02 9.45 24.31
CA GLU A 342 -13.26 8.02 24.59
C GLU A 342 -12.16 7.12 24.01
N ASN A 343 -11.62 7.48 22.85
CA ASN A 343 -10.69 6.65 22.08
C ASN A 343 -9.31 7.34 21.96
N SER A 344 -8.85 7.94 23.06
CA SER A 344 -7.56 8.67 23.13
C SER A 344 -6.34 7.78 22.87
N ASP A 345 -6.45 6.46 23.05
CA ASP A 345 -5.40 5.48 22.72
C ASP A 345 -5.13 5.31 21.21
N LEU A 346 -6.01 5.84 20.35
CA LEU A 346 -5.79 5.88 18.90
C LEU A 346 -4.68 6.85 18.47
N LEU A 347 -4.46 7.91 19.26
CA LEU A 347 -3.58 9.04 18.93
C LEU A 347 -2.28 9.10 19.77
N ALA A 348 -2.19 8.27 20.82
CA ALA A 348 -1.07 8.20 21.77
C ALA A 348 0.20 7.58 21.16
#